data_AF-A0A7Y5N4Z9-F1
#
_entry.id   AF-A0A7Y5N4Z9-F1
#
_cell.length_a   1.000
_cell.length_b   1.000
_cell.length_c   1.000
_cell.angle_alpha   90.00
_cell.angle_beta   90.00
_cell.angle_gamma   90.00
#
_symmetry.space_group_name_H-M   'P 1'
#
loop_
_entity.id
_entity.type
_entity.pdbx_description
1 polymer ?
#
loop_
_entity_poly.entity_id
_entity_poly.type
_entity_poly.pdbx_seq_one_letter_code
_entity_poly.pdbx_strand_id
1 'polypeptide(L)'
;MNNNGAFSLLIFALPLLLLGWLFFTQNKRMKQMREFSSSLHVGDQVVTSSGVYGTIKHLDDATAWLEIAEGTTVRFDRRAVAMKQADGGTATPTAPGTTTTQGTATTQGNDSVPDDAPGPQQNGQ
;
A
#
# COMPACT_ATOMS: atom_id res chain seq x y z
N MET A 1 -2.61 -51.73 -1.96
CA MET A 1 -1.75 -50.54 -2.11
C MET A 1 -2.04 -49.58 -0.97
N ASN A 2 -1.01 -49.10 -0.27
CA ASN A 2 -1.13 -48.30 0.95
C ASN A 2 -1.26 -46.81 0.57
N ASN A 3 -2.47 -46.37 0.24
CA ASN A 3 -2.72 -44.97 -0.15
C ASN A 3 -2.57 -43.99 1.02
N ASN A 4 -2.49 -44.50 2.25
CA ASN A 4 -2.37 -43.71 3.49
C ASN A 4 -1.03 -42.95 3.58
N GLY A 5 0.05 -43.50 3.02
CA GLY A 5 1.35 -42.82 2.98
C GLY A 5 1.35 -41.62 2.02
N ALA A 6 0.68 -41.75 0.87
CA ALA A 6 0.51 -40.64 -0.07
C ALA A 6 -0.41 -39.55 0.50
N PHE A 7 -1.48 -39.93 1.22
CA PHE A 7 -2.38 -38.98 1.88
C PHE A 7 -1.69 -38.20 3.01
N SER A 8 -0.84 -38.88 3.80
CA SER A 8 -0.06 -38.26 4.87
C SER A 8 1.03 -37.33 4.34
N LEU A 9 1.70 -37.70 3.24
CA LEU A 9 2.65 -36.82 2.54
C LEU A 9 1.94 -35.59 1.98
N LEU A 10 0.76 -35.74 1.40
CA LEU A 10 -0.02 -34.63 0.83
C LEU A 10 -0.46 -33.65 1.92
N ILE A 11 -0.90 -34.15 3.09
CA ILE A 11 -1.34 -33.30 4.22
C ILE A 11 -0.20 -32.45 4.81
N PHE A 12 1.04 -32.97 4.79
CA PHE A 12 2.23 -32.21 5.22
C PHE A 12 2.82 -31.35 4.09
N ALA A 13 2.78 -31.81 2.85
CA ALA A 13 3.33 -31.09 1.70
C ALA A 13 2.47 -29.92 1.26
N LEU A 14 1.13 -30.02 1.34
CA LEU A 14 0.19 -29.00 0.92
C LEU A 14 0.37 -27.65 1.64
N PRO A 15 0.46 -27.57 2.98
CA PRO A 15 0.74 -26.30 3.67
C PRO A 15 2.14 -25.78 3.35
N LEU A 16 3.14 -26.64 3.21
CA LEU A 16 4.51 -26.24 2.87
C LEU A 16 4.59 -25.61 1.47
N LEU A 17 3.86 -26.17 0.50
CA LEU A 17 3.77 -25.64 -0.86
C LEU A 17 3.04 -24.28 -0.88
N LEU A 18 1.94 -24.16 -0.12
CA LEU A 18 1.20 -22.91 0.00
C LEU A 18 2.05 -21.79 0.62
N LEU A 19 2.76 -22.09 1.71
CA LEU A 19 3.64 -21.13 2.39
C LEU A 19 4.83 -20.75 1.48
N GLY A 20 5.41 -21.72 0.78
CA GLY A 20 6.50 -21.48 -0.18
C GLY A 20 6.06 -20.57 -1.35
N TRP A 21 4.86 -20.79 -1.88
CA TRP A 21 4.30 -19.96 -2.95
C TRP A 21 3.97 -18.53 -2.48
N LEU A 22 3.41 -18.39 -1.27
CA LEU A 22 3.14 -17.09 -0.66
C LEU A 22 4.44 -16.31 -0.40
N PHE A 23 5.48 -16.98 0.09
CA PHE A 23 6.78 -16.34 0.34
C PHE A 23 7.46 -15.90 -0.96
N PHE A 24 7.34 -16.69 -2.03
CA PHE A 24 7.87 -16.35 -3.34
C PHE A 24 7.21 -15.10 -3.95
N THR A 25 5.88 -14.96 -3.81
CA THR A 25 5.18 -13.77 -4.30
C THR A 25 5.50 -12.51 -3.48
N GLN A 26 5.68 -12.64 -2.16
CA GLN A 26 6.03 -11.50 -1.30
C GLN A 26 7.44 -10.96 -1.57
N ASN A 27 8.41 -11.85 -1.82
CA ASN A 27 9.78 -11.43 -2.13
C ASN A 27 9.87 -10.58 -3.39
N LYS A 28 8.99 -10.80 -4.39
CA LYS A 28 8.98 -9.97 -5.61
C LYS A 28 8.59 -8.53 -5.31
N ARG A 29 7.58 -8.30 -4.46
CA ARG A 29 7.13 -6.95 -4.07
C ARG A 29 8.19 -6.19 -3.28
N MET A 30 8.85 -6.87 -2.33
CA MET A 30 9.92 -6.26 -1.54
C MET A 30 11.17 -5.95 -2.36
N LYS A 31 11.54 -6.84 -3.30
CA LYS A 31 12.67 -6.61 -4.20
C LYS A 31 12.42 -5.42 -5.12
N GLN A 32 11.24 -5.33 -5.72
CA GLN A 32 10.87 -4.19 -6.59
C GLN A 32 10.91 -2.86 -5.83
N MET A 33 10.43 -2.83 -4.58
CA MET A 33 10.50 -1.63 -3.74
C MET A 33 11.94 -1.22 -3.42
N ARG A 34 12.82 -2.19 -3.12
CA ARG A 34 14.25 -1.93 -2.84
C ARG A 34 14.99 -1.45 -4.09
N GLU A 35 14.75 -2.08 -5.23
CA GLU A 35 15.33 -1.71 -6.51
C GLU A 35 14.90 -0.28 -6.91
N PHE A 36 13.63 0.05 -6.72
CA PHE A 36 13.10 1.38 -7.02
C PHE A 36 13.68 2.46 -6.10
N SER A 37 13.83 2.17 -4.80
CA SER A 37 14.56 3.06 -3.90
C SER A 37 16.02 3.27 -4.34
N SER A 38 16.65 2.25 -4.96
CA SER A 38 18.04 2.32 -5.43
C SER A 38 18.27 3.19 -6.65
N SER A 39 17.25 3.40 -7.49
CA SER A 39 17.35 4.19 -8.73
C SER A 39 17.06 5.68 -8.56
N LEU A 40 16.74 6.13 -7.34
CA LEU A 40 16.53 7.54 -7.02
C LEU A 40 17.85 8.29 -6.98
N HIS A 41 17.91 9.44 -7.64
CA HIS A 41 19.07 10.32 -7.65
C HIS A 41 18.73 11.71 -7.12
N VAL A 42 19.75 12.45 -6.69
CA VAL A 42 19.61 13.86 -6.32
C VAL A 42 19.19 14.66 -7.56
N GLY A 43 18.18 15.52 -7.41
CA GLY A 43 17.59 16.30 -8.49
C GLY A 43 16.34 15.68 -9.13
N ASP A 44 16.01 14.43 -8.81
CA ASP A 44 14.79 13.81 -9.34
C ASP A 44 13.54 14.43 -8.69
N GLN A 45 12.51 14.63 -9.52
CA GLN A 45 11.16 14.95 -9.08
C GLN A 45 10.41 13.67 -8.73
N VAL A 46 9.86 13.64 -7.52
CA VAL A 46 9.22 12.46 -6.94
C VAL A 46 7.90 12.85 -6.30
N VAL A 47 7.02 11.85 -6.17
CA VAL A 47 5.82 11.95 -5.34
C VAL A 47 6.00 11.04 -4.13
N THR A 48 5.52 11.42 -2.95
CA THR A 48 5.50 10.53 -1.79
C THR A 48 4.22 9.69 -1.80
N SER A 49 4.17 8.63 -0.99
CA SER A 49 2.98 7.79 -0.87
C SER A 49 1.70 8.54 -0.44
N SER A 50 1.84 9.74 0.13
CA SER A 50 0.73 10.62 0.51
C SER A 50 0.32 11.62 -0.58
N GLY A 51 0.93 11.56 -1.76
CA GLY A 51 0.64 12.48 -2.86
C GLY A 51 1.34 13.84 -2.78
N VAL A 52 2.38 13.97 -1.95
CA VAL A 52 3.16 15.21 -1.86
C VAL A 52 4.25 15.20 -2.92
N TYR A 53 4.35 16.27 -3.69
CA TYR A 53 5.36 16.46 -4.72
C TYR A 53 6.58 17.17 -4.12
N GLY A 54 7.77 16.76 -4.56
CA GLY A 54 8.99 17.43 -4.18
C GLY A 54 10.18 17.01 -5.03
N THR A 55 11.29 17.68 -4.80
CA THR A 55 12.57 17.40 -5.47
C THR A 55 13.59 16.91 -4.45
N ILE A 56 14.32 15.85 -4.79
CA ILE A 56 15.35 15.31 -3.90
C ILE A 56 16.55 16.25 -3.89
N LYS A 57 16.86 16.85 -2.73
CA LYS A 57 18.06 17.68 -2.52
C LYS A 57 19.24 16.88 -2.00
N HIS A 58 18.96 15.89 -1.17
CA HIS A 58 19.97 15.02 -0.59
C HIS A 58 19.41 13.62 -0.40
N LEU A 59 20.24 12.61 -0.61
CA LEU A 59 19.84 11.21 -0.50
C LEU A 59 20.90 10.47 0.33
N ASP A 60 20.46 9.84 1.41
CA ASP A 60 21.23 8.92 2.24
C ASP A 60 20.77 7.48 1.98
N ASP A 61 21.43 6.51 2.63
CA ASP A 61 21.11 5.09 2.47
C ASP A 61 19.67 4.74 2.89
N ALA A 62 19.19 5.32 4.00
CA ALA A 62 17.87 5.06 4.59
C ALA A 62 16.91 6.27 4.51
N THR A 63 17.42 7.49 4.35
CA THR A 63 16.64 8.72 4.40
C THR A 63 16.82 9.57 3.15
N ALA A 64 15.80 10.33 2.78
CA ALA A 64 15.84 11.29 1.68
C ALA A 64 15.37 12.66 2.17
N TRP A 65 16.06 13.72 1.75
CA TRP A 65 15.67 15.10 2.00
C TRP A 65 15.00 15.66 0.74
N LEU A 66 13.72 15.93 0.86
CA LEU A 66 12.89 16.46 -0.22
C LEU A 66 12.56 17.92 0.05
N GLU A 67 12.76 18.77 -0.96
CA GLU A 67 12.24 20.13 -0.96
C GLU A 67 10.83 20.13 -1.58
N ILE A 68 9.84 20.62 -0.82
CA ILE A 68 8.42 20.64 -1.23
C ILE A 68 7.99 22.06 -1.65
N ALA A 69 8.62 23.06 -1.05
CA ALA A 69 8.43 24.48 -1.33
C ALA A 69 9.76 25.21 -1.08
N GLU A 70 9.91 26.44 -1.57
CA GLU A 70 11.15 27.21 -1.42
C GLU A 70 11.61 27.28 0.05
N GLY A 71 12.79 26.71 0.32
CA GLY A 71 13.38 26.68 1.66
C GLY A 71 12.73 25.70 2.64
N THR A 72 11.72 24.94 2.22
CA THR A 72 11.08 23.90 3.03
C THR A 72 11.61 22.53 2.64
N THR A 73 12.59 22.05 3.42
CA THR A 73 13.14 20.70 3.25
C THR A 73 12.61 19.78 4.35
N VAL A 74 12.10 18.61 3.97
CA VAL A 74 11.53 17.61 4.87
C VAL A 74 12.25 16.28 4.69
N ARG A 75 12.51 15.60 5.80
CA ARG A 75 13.15 14.29 5.81
C ARG A 75 12.11 13.18 5.74
N PHE A 76 12.22 12.33 4.74
CA PHE A 76 11.40 11.15 4.55
C PHE A 76 12.24 9.88 4.61
N ASP A 77 11.59 8.76 4.94
CA ASP A 77 12.17 7.44 4.73
C ASP A 77 12.24 7.16 3.22
N ARG A 78 13.35 6.57 2.77
CA ARG A 78 13.57 6.26 1.35
C ARG A 78 12.50 5.34 0.75
N ARG A 79 11.81 4.56 1.60
CA ARG A 79 10.70 3.67 1.21
C ARG A 79 9.38 4.41 1.04
N ALA A 80 9.25 5.63 1.57
CA ALA A 80 8.05 6.45 1.48
C ALA A 80 8.02 7.34 0.21
N VAL A 81 9.14 7.43 -0.51
CA VAL A 81 9.26 8.14 -1.79
C VAL A 81 8.77 7.20 -2.89
N ALA A 82 7.59 7.45 -3.44
CA ALA A 82 6.88 6.56 -4.34
C ALA A 82 6.85 7.15 -5.76
N MET A 83 7.50 6.50 -6.71
CA MET A 83 7.50 6.86 -8.15
C MET A 83 8.28 8.13 -8.52
N LYS A 84 9.29 7.90 -9.36
CA LYS A 84 10.08 8.89 -10.08
C LYS A 84 9.24 9.27 -11.28
N GLN A 85 9.04 10.56 -11.53
CA GLN A 85 8.58 10.95 -12.85
C GLN A 85 9.70 10.60 -13.84
N ALA A 86 9.44 9.61 -14.68
CA ALA A 86 10.15 9.52 -15.94
C ALA A 86 9.65 10.69 -16.78
N ASP A 87 10.53 11.66 -17.04
CA ASP A 87 10.26 12.76 -17.96
C ASP A 87 9.68 12.21 -19.27
N GLY A 88 8.48 12.70 -19.61
CA GLY A 88 7.77 12.54 -20.88
C GLY A 88 8.11 11.33 -21.75
N GLY A 89 7.42 10.21 -21.55
CA GLY A 89 7.46 9.10 -22.51
C GLY A 89 6.81 7.82 -22.00
N THR A 90 5.50 7.69 -22.20
CA THR A 90 4.74 6.43 -22.29
C THR A 90 5.20 5.27 -21.40
N ALA A 91 4.83 5.30 -20.12
CA ALA A 91 4.70 4.08 -19.33
C ALA A 91 3.23 3.91 -18.95
N THR A 92 2.53 3.12 -19.75
CA THR A 92 1.19 2.60 -19.47
C THR A 92 1.12 2.07 -18.04
N PRO A 93 0.13 2.49 -17.23
CA PRO A 93 -0.14 1.83 -15.97
C PRO A 93 -0.66 0.42 -16.30
N THR A 94 0.22 -0.57 -16.35
CA THR A 94 -0.19 -1.98 -16.28
C THR A 94 -0.63 -2.23 -14.84
N ALA A 95 -1.89 -1.90 -14.57
CA ALA A 95 -2.66 -2.49 -13.50
C ALA A 95 -3.18 -3.86 -13.99
N PRO A 96 -2.79 -4.99 -13.36
CA PRO A 96 -3.62 -6.18 -13.34
C PRO A 96 -4.30 -6.23 -11.98
N GLY A 97 -5.55 -5.79 -11.93
CA GLY A 97 -6.32 -5.78 -10.69
C GLY A 97 -7.78 -5.34 -10.80
N THR A 98 -8.42 -5.41 -11.97
CA THR A 98 -9.89 -5.46 -11.99
C THR A 98 -10.30 -6.90 -11.75
N THR A 99 -10.64 -7.23 -10.52
CA THR A 99 -11.67 -8.23 -10.23
C THR A 99 -12.51 -7.70 -9.10
N THR A 100 -13.60 -7.07 -9.50
CA THR A 100 -14.91 -7.06 -8.86
C THR A 100 -15.06 -8.20 -7.85
N THR A 101 -15.18 -7.87 -6.56
CA THR A 101 -16.05 -8.61 -5.65
C THR A 101 -16.97 -7.58 -5.01
N GLN A 102 -18.25 -7.80 -5.27
CA GLN A 102 -19.40 -6.97 -4.96
C GLN A 102 -19.41 -6.56 -3.49
N GLY A 103 -19.37 -5.25 -3.24
CA GLY A 103 -20.04 -4.67 -2.09
C GLY A 103 -21.51 -4.51 -2.44
N THR A 104 -22.37 -5.33 -1.83
CA THR A 104 -23.81 -5.08 -1.80
C THR A 104 -24.04 -3.86 -0.91
N ALA A 105 -24.03 -2.67 -1.50
CA ALA A 105 -24.52 -1.46 -0.88
C ALA A 105 -25.83 -1.08 -1.58
N THR A 106 -26.95 -1.51 -0.99
CA THR A 106 -28.27 -0.96 -1.29
C THR A 106 -28.29 0.47 -0.74
N THR A 107 -28.14 1.46 -1.61
CA THR A 107 -28.53 2.84 -1.32
C THR A 107 -30.03 2.95 -1.50
N GLN A 108 -30.77 3.17 -0.42
CA GLN A 108 -32.07 3.81 -0.49
C GLN A 108 -32.09 4.91 0.57
N GLY A 109 -31.88 6.14 0.13
CA GLY A 109 -32.17 7.32 0.91
C GLY A 109 -33.67 7.49 1.02
N ASN A 110 -34.15 7.73 2.22
CA ASN A 110 -35.31 8.59 2.41
C ASN A 110 -35.08 9.46 3.66
N ASP A 111 -35.28 10.75 3.42
CA ASP A 111 -35.11 11.83 4.35
C ASP A 111 -36.26 11.78 5.38
N SER A 112 -35.93 11.81 6.67
CA SER A 112 -36.89 12.11 7.72
C SER A 112 -36.15 12.80 8.86
N VAL A 113 -36.21 14.14 8.80
CA VAL A 113 -36.42 15.11 9.88
C VAL A 113 -35.77 14.80 11.25
N PRO A 114 -34.93 15.70 11.79
CA PRO A 114 -34.36 15.57 13.13
C PRO A 114 -35.47 15.73 14.17
N ASP A 115 -35.79 14.64 14.88
CA ASP A 115 -36.71 14.66 16.01
C ASP A 115 -35.94 14.83 17.32
N ASP A 116 -36.59 15.58 18.18
CA ASP A 116 -36.20 16.25 19.41
C ASP A 116 -36.01 15.23 20.55
N ALA A 117 -34.89 15.29 21.27
CA ALA A 117 -34.80 14.69 22.61
C ALA A 117 -33.68 15.34 23.46
N PRO A 118 -34.02 16.25 24.39
CA PRO A 118 -33.09 16.77 25.37
C PRO A 118 -33.00 15.87 26.62
N GLY A 119 -31.78 15.54 27.02
CA GLY A 119 -31.37 15.42 28.43
C GLY A 119 -31.31 14.02 29.07
N PRO A 120 -30.14 13.57 29.56
CA PRO A 120 -30.06 12.60 30.64
C PRO A 120 -30.16 13.31 32.00
N GLN A 121 -31.31 13.20 32.67
CA GLN A 121 -31.43 13.48 34.09
C GLN A 121 -32.14 12.33 34.79
N GLN A 122 -31.39 11.45 35.46
CA GLN A 122 -31.86 10.83 36.70
C GLN A 122 -30.69 10.36 37.56
N ASN A 123 -30.23 11.26 38.44
CA ASN A 123 -29.55 10.92 39.69
C ASN A 123 -30.64 10.64 40.74
N GLY A 124 -30.46 9.58 41.54
CA GLY A 124 -31.15 9.41 42.83
C GLY A 124 -31.86 8.07 43.02
N GLN A 125 -31.14 7.07 43.52
CA GLN A 125 -31.22 6.56 44.90
C GLN A 125 -30.28 5.37 45.08
#